data_AF-A0A947FIK4-F1
#
_entry.id   AF-A0A947FIK4-F1
#
_cell.length_a   1.000
_cell.length_b   1.000
_cell.length_c   1.000
_cell.angle_alpha   90.00
_cell.angle_beta   90.00
_cell.angle_gamma   90.00
#
_symmetry.space_group_name_H-M   'P 1'
#
loop_
_entity.id
_entity.type
_entity.pdbx_description
1 polymer ?
#
loop_
_entity_poly.entity_id
_entity_poly.type
_entity_poly.pdbx_seq_one_letter_code
_entity_poly.pdbx_strand_id
1 'polypeptide(L)'
;MPIGIQTRFAFHLPRPTDVLLQFEAAAIPEQTILSSKTHLSDSQHCARVPAQDDIGERIWIRAEGDFEVDYEAEVAPQRQLSDLASLKRLPPHEMPGEAVEYLFDSRYCPADRFQIFVEDEFGGTDGGARIAAIRDWIRQNFQYVPGSSGSHTTALDTFIERRGICRDYAHTLVTLARASTIPARYVACYAPGVDPPDFHAIAEVFLDDPETPGGGTWQLVDATGMADPALTAKIGIGRDAADVSFLTSFGANDFKSSSVRVRTLDK
;
A
#
# COMPACT_ATOMS: atom_id res chain seq x y z
N MET A 1 -6.33 17.75 6.03
CA MET A 1 -5.84 18.91 5.23
C MET A 1 -5.58 18.41 3.82
N PRO A 2 -5.81 19.21 2.76
CA PRO A 2 -5.46 18.78 1.41
C PRO A 2 -3.94 18.62 1.25
N ILE A 3 -3.55 17.72 0.34
CA ILE A 3 -2.17 17.51 -0.08
C ILE A 3 -2.07 17.73 -1.59
N GLY A 4 -0.94 18.26 -2.04
CA GLY A 4 -0.58 18.37 -3.44
C GLY A 4 0.42 17.28 -3.82
N ILE A 5 0.16 16.58 -4.92
CA ILE A 5 0.94 15.47 -5.44
C ILE A 5 1.49 15.87 -6.81
N GLN A 6 2.77 15.61 -7.04
CA GLN A 6 3.40 15.67 -8.36
C GLN A 6 4.25 14.41 -8.55
N THR A 7 3.93 13.63 -9.57
CA THR A 7 4.59 12.37 -9.88
C THR A 7 5.00 12.37 -11.34
N ARG A 8 6.24 12.02 -11.61
CA ARG A 8 6.77 11.83 -12.97
C ARG A 8 7.56 10.55 -13.03
N PHE A 9 7.36 9.74 -14.06
CA PHE A 9 8.23 8.61 -14.32
C PHE A 9 8.28 8.29 -15.81
N ALA A 10 9.37 7.66 -16.22
CA ALA A 10 9.60 7.30 -17.61
C ALA A 10 10.18 5.89 -17.72
N PHE A 11 9.82 5.20 -18.80
CA PHE A 11 10.34 3.86 -19.13
C PHE A 11 10.42 3.68 -20.64
N HIS A 12 11.25 2.74 -21.08
CA HIS A 12 11.40 2.38 -22.49
C HIS A 12 10.85 0.98 -22.76
N LEU A 13 10.09 0.82 -23.83
CA LEU A 13 9.55 -0.45 -24.31
C LEU A 13 10.23 -0.82 -25.64
N PRO A 14 11.11 -1.84 -25.70
CA PRO A 14 11.88 -2.17 -26.90
C PRO A 14 11.05 -2.78 -28.04
N ARG A 15 9.77 -3.05 -27.81
CA ARG A 15 8.79 -3.60 -28.76
C ARG A 15 7.38 -3.27 -28.27
N PRO A 16 6.33 -3.41 -29.11
CA PRO A 16 4.94 -3.23 -28.68
C PRO A 16 4.62 -4.11 -27.46
N THR A 17 4.34 -3.47 -26.33
CA THR A 17 4.18 -4.12 -25.03
C THR A 17 2.96 -3.58 -24.31
N ASP A 18 2.18 -4.48 -23.72
CA ASP A 18 1.06 -4.11 -22.86
C ASP A 18 1.59 -3.79 -21.45
N VAL A 19 1.11 -2.70 -20.86
CA VAL A 19 1.50 -2.24 -19.52
C VAL A 19 0.26 -1.81 -18.75
N LEU A 20 0.17 -2.23 -17.49
CA LEU A 20 -0.79 -1.71 -16.53
C LEU A 20 -0.08 -0.72 -15.61
N LEU A 21 -0.61 0.50 -15.55
CA LEU A 21 -0.14 1.57 -14.69
C LEU A 21 -1.14 1.84 -13.57
N GLN A 22 -0.67 2.06 -12.35
CA GLN A 22 -1.52 2.39 -11.20
C GLN A 22 -0.82 3.40 -10.28
N PHE A 23 -1.02 4.68 -10.55
CA PHE A 23 -0.34 5.78 -9.84
C PHE A 23 -1.27 6.93 -9.47
N GLU A 24 -2.51 6.96 -9.96
CA GLU A 24 -3.44 8.03 -9.66
C GLU A 24 -4.10 7.81 -8.30
N ALA A 25 -4.31 8.88 -7.54
CA ALA A 25 -5.00 8.79 -6.26
C ALA A 25 -6.45 8.31 -6.46
N ALA A 26 -6.89 7.36 -5.65
CA ALA A 26 -8.21 6.77 -5.74
C ALA A 26 -9.31 7.76 -5.31
N ALA A 27 -10.43 7.77 -6.04
CA ALA A 27 -11.65 8.47 -5.63
C ALA A 27 -12.51 7.52 -4.80
N ILE A 28 -12.48 7.67 -3.47
CA ILE A 28 -13.17 6.80 -2.51
C ILE A 28 -13.85 7.62 -1.42
N PRO A 29 -14.84 7.10 -0.67
CA PRO A 29 -15.65 7.91 0.27
C PRO A 29 -14.84 8.74 1.28
N GLU A 30 -13.73 8.17 1.76
CA GLU A 30 -12.80 8.77 2.73
C GLU A 30 -11.71 9.65 2.07
N GLN A 31 -11.74 9.87 0.76
CA GLN A 31 -10.72 10.63 0.03
C GLN A 31 -11.30 11.34 -1.19
N THR A 32 -11.31 12.67 -1.17
CA THR A 32 -11.82 13.48 -2.29
C THR A 32 -10.67 13.95 -3.18
N ILE A 33 -10.79 13.74 -4.48
CA ILE A 33 -9.92 14.37 -5.49
C ILE A 33 -10.46 15.77 -5.78
N LEU A 34 -9.72 16.81 -5.41
CA LEU A 34 -10.12 18.21 -5.63
C LEU A 34 -9.79 18.66 -7.05
N SER A 35 -8.63 18.26 -7.55
CA SER A 35 -8.21 18.43 -8.93
C SER A 35 -7.23 17.32 -9.30
N SER A 36 -7.21 16.94 -10.58
CA SER A 36 -6.19 16.03 -11.11
C SER A 36 -5.93 16.30 -12.58
N LYS A 37 -4.69 16.08 -13.01
CA LYS A 37 -4.26 16.15 -14.40
C LYS A 37 -3.24 15.05 -14.64
N THR A 38 -3.50 14.24 -15.65
CA THR A 38 -2.61 13.17 -16.10
C THR A 38 -2.22 13.43 -17.54
N HIS A 39 -0.93 13.36 -17.83
CA HIS A 39 -0.37 13.35 -19.17
C HIS A 39 0.39 12.04 -19.38
N LEU A 40 0.12 11.39 -20.50
CA LEU A 40 0.73 10.13 -20.92
C LEU A 40 1.26 10.33 -22.33
N SER A 41 2.42 9.76 -22.64
CA SER A 41 2.88 9.65 -24.04
C SER A 41 1.84 8.91 -24.90
N ASP A 42 1.90 9.15 -26.21
CA ASP A 42 1.02 8.49 -27.16
C ASP A 42 1.15 6.96 -27.09
N SER A 43 0.01 6.27 -27.09
CA SER A 43 -0.07 4.82 -27.06
C SER A 43 -0.98 4.29 -28.17
N GLN A 44 -0.72 3.06 -28.60
CA GLN A 44 -1.57 2.34 -29.57
C GLN A 44 -2.94 2.00 -28.94
N HIS A 45 -2.96 1.85 -27.61
CA HIS A 45 -4.15 1.59 -26.83
C HIS A 45 -4.04 2.27 -25.47
N CYS A 46 -5.15 2.79 -24.96
CA CYS A 46 -5.29 3.30 -23.60
C CYS A 46 -6.73 3.05 -23.12
N ALA A 47 -6.87 2.34 -22.01
CA ALA A 47 -8.14 2.12 -21.34
C ALA A 47 -7.97 2.20 -19.82
N ARG A 48 -9.03 2.57 -19.11
CA ARG A 48 -9.09 2.53 -17.66
C ARG A 48 -9.90 1.33 -17.21
N VAL A 49 -9.39 0.60 -16.22
CA VAL A 49 -10.05 -0.58 -15.66
C VAL A 49 -10.05 -0.50 -14.13
N PRO A 50 -11.06 -1.07 -13.45
CA PRO A 50 -11.09 -1.09 -11.99
C PRO A 50 -9.85 -1.76 -11.39
N ALA A 51 -9.39 -1.21 -10.27
CA ALA A 51 -8.38 -1.85 -9.44
C ALA A 51 -9.00 -2.92 -8.53
N GLN A 52 -8.19 -3.52 -7.64
CA GLN A 52 -8.70 -4.47 -6.64
C GLN A 52 -9.76 -3.80 -5.75
N ASP A 53 -10.83 -4.53 -5.48
CA ASP A 53 -12.02 -4.10 -4.71
C ASP A 53 -12.57 -2.73 -5.13
N ASP A 54 -12.42 -2.40 -6.43
CA ASP A 54 -12.81 -1.10 -6.99
C ASP A 54 -12.15 0.12 -6.31
N ILE A 55 -11.03 -0.08 -5.58
CA ILE A 55 -10.26 1.01 -4.95
C ILE A 55 -9.17 1.51 -5.89
N GLY A 56 -9.51 2.56 -6.62
CA GLY A 56 -8.65 3.17 -7.63
C GLY A 56 -8.83 2.54 -9.00
N GLU A 57 -8.02 2.98 -9.96
CA GLU A 57 -8.09 2.51 -11.33
C GLU A 57 -6.70 2.16 -11.85
N ARG A 58 -6.65 1.22 -12.79
CA ARG A 58 -5.47 0.90 -13.57
C ARG A 58 -5.63 1.47 -14.98
N ILE A 59 -4.56 2.04 -15.52
CA ILE A 59 -4.50 2.49 -16.90
C ILE A 59 -3.78 1.42 -17.71
N TRP A 60 -4.53 0.74 -18.57
CA TRP A 60 -4.01 -0.29 -19.46
C TRP A 60 -3.62 0.33 -20.79
N ILE A 61 -2.31 0.33 -21.08
CA ILE A 61 -1.77 0.85 -22.32
C ILE A 61 -1.13 -0.26 -23.15
N ARG A 62 -1.04 -0.02 -24.46
CA ARG A 62 -0.13 -0.71 -25.36
C ARG A 62 0.75 0.33 -26.05
N ALA A 63 2.05 0.27 -25.83
CA ALA A 63 3.00 1.25 -26.37
C ALA A 63 4.33 0.61 -26.79
N GLU A 64 5.16 1.39 -27.46
CA GLU A 64 6.51 1.05 -27.90
C GLU A 64 7.36 2.32 -27.87
N GLY A 65 8.65 2.20 -27.57
CA GLY A 65 9.57 3.33 -27.43
C GLY A 65 9.55 3.94 -26.03
N ASP A 66 9.97 5.19 -25.93
CA ASP A 66 9.98 5.93 -24.67
C ASP A 66 8.55 6.36 -24.30
N PHE A 67 8.20 6.12 -23.04
CA PHE A 67 6.90 6.44 -22.49
C PHE A 67 7.08 7.23 -21.19
N GLU A 68 6.47 8.41 -21.14
CA GLU A 68 6.52 9.34 -20.03
C GLU A 68 5.13 9.49 -19.41
N VAL A 69 5.11 9.60 -18.08
CA VAL A 69 3.91 9.83 -17.29
C VAL A 69 4.16 11.06 -16.43
N ASP A 70 3.24 12.03 -16.50
CA ASP A 70 3.15 13.14 -15.56
C ASP A 70 1.77 13.13 -14.90
N TYR A 71 1.77 13.18 -13.57
CA TYR A 71 0.55 13.24 -12.76
C TYR A 71 0.66 14.37 -11.75
N GLU A 72 -0.34 15.24 -11.73
CA GLU A 72 -0.51 16.27 -10.71
C GLU A 72 -1.91 16.18 -10.13
N ALA A 73 -2.03 16.25 -8.81
CA ALA A 73 -3.33 16.23 -8.14
C ALA A 73 -3.34 16.98 -6.82
N GLU A 74 -4.51 17.48 -6.46
CA GLU A 74 -4.82 17.96 -5.12
C GLU A 74 -5.86 17.03 -4.51
N VAL A 75 -5.53 16.45 -3.35
CA VAL A 75 -6.33 15.41 -2.72
C VAL A 75 -6.62 15.80 -1.28
N ALA A 76 -7.85 15.60 -0.83
CA ALA A 76 -8.25 15.80 0.55
C ALA A 76 -8.61 14.45 1.19
N PRO A 77 -7.66 13.80 1.91
CA PRO A 77 -7.98 12.68 2.77
C PRO A 77 -8.91 13.11 3.92
N GLN A 78 -9.92 12.29 4.19
CA GLN A 78 -10.94 12.45 5.23
C GLN A 78 -10.99 11.13 6.02
N ARG A 79 -10.00 10.93 6.90
CA ARG A 79 -9.87 9.70 7.67
C ARG A 79 -10.56 9.84 9.03
N GLN A 80 -11.24 8.79 9.45
CA GLN A 80 -11.60 8.61 10.84
C GLN A 80 -10.39 8.03 11.57
N LEU A 81 -9.72 8.87 12.37
CA LEU A 81 -8.55 8.46 13.13
C LEU A 81 -9.00 7.91 14.48
N SER A 82 -8.77 6.62 14.67
CA SER A 82 -9.00 5.94 15.94
C SER A 82 -7.67 5.69 16.65
N ASP A 83 -7.70 5.61 17.98
CA ASP A 83 -6.56 5.06 18.72
C ASP A 83 -6.43 3.58 18.38
N LEU A 84 -5.47 3.25 17.50
CA LEU A 84 -5.25 1.90 17.00
C LEU A 84 -5.16 0.89 18.15
N ALA A 85 -4.44 1.21 19.24
CA ALA A 85 -4.23 0.26 20.33
C ALA A 85 -5.51 -0.07 21.11
N SER A 86 -6.52 0.80 21.03
CA SER A 86 -7.81 0.62 21.71
C SER A 86 -8.79 -0.28 20.94
N LEU A 87 -8.56 -0.49 19.64
CA LEU A 87 -9.45 -1.26 18.78
C LEU A 87 -9.31 -2.77 19.02
N LYS A 88 -10.43 -3.47 18.98
CA LYS A 88 -10.48 -4.93 19.20
C LYS A 88 -10.35 -5.68 17.89
N ARG A 89 -10.00 -6.97 18.00
CA ARG A 89 -10.12 -7.89 16.87
C ARG A 89 -11.57 -8.32 16.72
N LEU A 90 -12.04 -8.42 15.47
CA LEU A 90 -13.29 -9.15 15.18
C LEU A 90 -13.06 -10.66 15.28
N PRO A 91 -13.93 -11.40 15.99
CA PRO A 91 -13.89 -12.86 15.97
C PRO A 91 -13.99 -13.37 14.52
N PRO A 92 -13.25 -14.41 14.11
CA PRO A 92 -13.26 -14.88 12.73
C PRO A 92 -14.63 -15.30 12.18
N HIS A 93 -15.54 -15.74 13.04
CA HIS A 93 -16.89 -16.12 12.66
C HIS A 93 -17.85 -14.92 12.51
N GLU A 94 -17.43 -13.72 12.89
CA GLU A 94 -18.20 -12.47 12.77
C GLU A 94 -17.65 -11.57 11.65
N MET A 95 -16.59 -11.97 10.96
CA MET A 95 -15.99 -11.14 9.91
C MET A 95 -16.90 -11.03 8.67
N PRO A 96 -16.99 -9.84 8.05
CA PRO A 96 -17.67 -9.68 6.77
C PRO A 96 -16.87 -10.37 5.66
N GLY A 97 -17.58 -10.88 4.65
CA GLY A 97 -16.99 -11.67 3.58
C GLY A 97 -15.87 -10.95 2.80
N GLU A 98 -15.99 -9.64 2.61
CA GLU A 98 -15.00 -8.78 1.95
C GLU A 98 -13.65 -8.71 2.68
N ALA A 99 -13.61 -8.94 4.00
CA ALA A 99 -12.37 -8.96 4.76
C ALA A 99 -11.67 -10.33 4.71
N VAL A 100 -12.40 -11.40 4.39
CA VAL A 100 -11.91 -12.78 4.52
C VAL A 100 -10.71 -13.06 3.61
N GLU A 101 -10.71 -12.54 2.38
CA GLU A 101 -9.61 -12.78 1.45
C GLU A 101 -8.26 -12.24 1.96
N TYR A 102 -8.32 -11.20 2.80
CA TYR A 102 -7.17 -10.53 3.39
C TYR A 102 -6.61 -11.25 4.63
N LEU A 103 -7.11 -12.44 4.96
CA LEU A 103 -6.50 -13.36 5.91
C LEU A 103 -5.51 -14.33 5.25
N PHE A 104 -5.67 -14.59 3.96
CA PHE A 104 -4.91 -15.64 3.28
C PHE A 104 -3.50 -15.20 2.88
N ASP A 105 -2.63 -16.18 2.69
CA ASP A 105 -1.31 -15.96 2.11
C ASP A 105 -1.42 -15.36 0.71
N SER A 106 -0.42 -14.57 0.36
CA SER A 106 -0.25 -14.03 -0.99
C SER A 106 1.22 -14.14 -1.42
N ARG A 107 1.53 -13.78 -2.66
CA ARG A 107 2.84 -13.98 -3.29
C ARG A 107 4.01 -13.51 -2.43
N TYR A 108 3.87 -12.36 -1.77
CA TYR A 108 4.93 -11.75 -0.95
C TYR A 108 4.68 -11.87 0.56
N CYS A 109 3.53 -12.41 0.98
CA CYS A 109 3.11 -12.46 2.38
C CYS A 109 2.74 -13.90 2.81
N PRO A 110 3.73 -14.76 3.11
CA PRO A 110 3.50 -16.14 3.59
C PRO A 110 3.22 -16.16 5.10
N ALA A 111 1.99 -15.82 5.50
CA ALA A 111 1.58 -15.66 6.89
C ALA A 111 1.49 -17.00 7.65
N ASP A 112 1.18 -18.08 6.94
CA ASP A 112 1.20 -19.45 7.47
C ASP A 112 2.50 -19.81 8.21
N ARG A 113 3.64 -19.24 7.80
CA ARG A 113 4.96 -19.48 8.39
C ARG A 113 5.25 -18.71 9.68
N PHE A 114 4.37 -17.78 10.09
CA PHE A 114 4.66 -16.84 11.18
C PHE A 114 3.78 -17.01 12.42
N GLN A 115 2.83 -17.96 12.43
CA GLN A 115 1.89 -18.14 13.54
C GLN A 115 2.58 -18.37 14.89
N ILE A 116 3.59 -19.26 14.94
CA ILE A 116 4.34 -19.55 16.17
C ILE A 116 5.09 -18.31 16.64
N PHE A 117 5.80 -17.63 15.74
CA PHE A 117 6.54 -16.41 16.07
C PHE A 117 5.62 -15.32 16.63
N VAL A 118 4.46 -15.10 16.01
CA VAL A 118 3.50 -14.10 16.46
C VAL A 118 2.95 -14.42 17.84
N GLU A 119 2.67 -15.70 18.12
CA GLU A 119 2.18 -16.11 19.43
C GLU A 119 3.27 -15.97 20.52
N ASP A 120 4.50 -16.39 20.22
CA ASP A 120 5.62 -16.30 21.16
C ASP A 120 6.00 -14.85 21.49
N GLU A 121 6.05 -13.98 20.47
CA GLU A 121 6.49 -12.58 20.62
C GLU A 121 5.35 -11.64 21.08
N PHE A 122 4.13 -11.86 20.59
CA PHE A 122 3.00 -10.93 20.78
C PHE A 122 1.76 -11.55 21.46
N GLY A 123 1.83 -12.79 21.95
CA GLY A 123 0.72 -13.52 22.57
C GLY A 123 0.07 -12.79 23.76
N GLY A 124 0.83 -11.93 24.45
CA GLY A 124 0.33 -11.08 25.53
C GLY A 124 -0.53 -9.87 25.10
N THR A 125 -0.72 -9.66 23.79
CA THR A 125 -1.50 -8.56 23.20
C THR A 125 -2.58 -9.10 22.27
N ASP A 126 -3.62 -8.32 21.95
CA ASP A 126 -4.66 -8.70 20.99
C ASP A 126 -5.15 -7.49 20.17
N GLY A 127 -5.86 -7.74 19.07
CA GLY A 127 -6.47 -6.70 18.23
C GLY A 127 -5.49 -5.61 17.81
N GLY A 128 -5.93 -4.36 17.92
CA GLY A 128 -5.14 -3.22 17.53
C GLY A 128 -3.91 -2.99 18.42
N ALA A 129 -3.95 -3.39 19.70
CA ALA A 129 -2.75 -3.37 20.56
C ALA A 129 -1.66 -4.31 20.03
N ARG A 130 -2.04 -5.50 19.51
CA ARG A 130 -1.12 -6.42 18.85
C ARG A 130 -0.54 -5.82 17.57
N ILE A 131 -1.37 -5.16 16.75
CA ILE A 131 -0.89 -4.49 15.53
C ILE A 131 0.08 -3.35 15.84
N ALA A 132 -0.20 -2.55 16.87
CA ALA A 132 0.71 -1.49 17.32
C ALA A 132 2.06 -2.08 17.78
N ALA A 133 2.04 -3.18 18.56
CA ALA A 133 3.26 -3.88 18.98
C ALA A 133 4.05 -4.43 17.79
N ILE A 134 3.38 -5.05 16.80
CA ILE A 134 4.02 -5.54 15.57
C ILE A 134 4.66 -4.38 14.79
N ARG A 135 3.92 -3.28 14.57
CA ARG A 135 4.42 -2.09 13.87
C ARG A 135 5.71 -1.57 14.53
N ASP A 136 5.67 -1.40 15.85
CA ASP A 136 6.80 -0.85 16.61
C ASP A 136 7.99 -1.81 16.62
N TRP A 137 7.73 -3.11 16.71
CA TRP A 137 8.76 -4.14 16.61
C TRP A 137 9.46 -4.13 15.24
N ILE A 138 8.70 -4.07 14.13
CA ILE A 138 9.29 -3.96 12.78
C ILE A 138 10.16 -2.69 12.71
N ARG A 139 9.62 -1.55 13.15
CA ARG A 139 10.33 -0.26 13.11
C ARG A 139 11.64 -0.30 13.89
N GLN A 140 11.68 -0.97 15.03
CA GLN A 140 12.86 -1.05 15.89
C GLN A 140 13.90 -2.05 15.38
N ASN A 141 13.46 -3.15 14.75
CA ASN A 141 14.34 -4.25 14.36
C ASN A 141 14.84 -4.16 12.93
N PHE A 142 14.25 -3.31 12.08
CA PHE A 142 14.54 -3.26 10.65
C PHE A 142 15.27 -1.97 10.29
N GLN A 143 16.19 -2.04 9.33
CA GLN A 143 16.87 -0.87 8.77
C GLN A 143 16.30 -0.52 7.39
N TYR A 144 15.96 0.76 7.20
CA TYR A 144 15.53 1.26 5.90
C TYR A 144 16.75 1.48 5.00
N VAL A 145 16.91 0.65 3.96
CA VAL A 145 18.11 0.64 3.11
C VAL A 145 17.69 0.57 1.64
N PRO A 146 17.69 1.70 0.90
CA PRO A 146 17.42 1.70 -0.53
C PRO A 146 18.33 0.74 -1.30
N GLY A 147 17.74 -0.04 -2.22
CA GLY A 147 18.46 -1.05 -3.01
C GLY A 147 18.81 -2.34 -2.29
N SER A 148 18.40 -2.54 -1.03
CA SER A 148 18.61 -3.80 -0.29
C SER A 148 17.67 -4.92 -0.72
N SER A 149 16.55 -4.60 -1.37
CA SER A 149 15.53 -5.56 -1.83
C SER A 149 15.19 -5.36 -3.30
N GLY A 150 14.46 -6.32 -3.88
CA GLY A 150 14.01 -6.29 -5.27
C GLY A 150 12.60 -6.82 -5.44
N SER A 151 12.14 -6.92 -6.69
CA SER A 151 10.77 -7.33 -7.03
C SER A 151 10.38 -8.74 -6.58
N HIS A 152 11.36 -9.60 -6.27
CA HIS A 152 11.16 -10.96 -5.79
C HIS A 152 11.20 -11.10 -4.26
N THR A 153 11.63 -10.06 -3.53
CA THR A 153 11.76 -10.11 -2.06
C THR A 153 10.39 -10.27 -1.41
N THR A 154 10.27 -11.23 -0.50
CA THR A 154 9.08 -11.52 0.29
C THR A 154 9.21 -10.99 1.73
N ALA A 155 8.11 -11.02 2.49
CA ALA A 155 8.13 -10.73 3.93
C ALA A 155 9.04 -11.70 4.70
N LEU A 156 9.17 -12.96 4.27
CA LEU A 156 10.07 -13.92 4.91
C LEU A 156 11.53 -13.54 4.71
N ASP A 157 11.91 -13.15 3.50
CA ASP A 157 13.27 -12.71 3.20
C ASP A 157 13.60 -11.46 4.03
N THR A 158 12.72 -10.47 4.03
CA THR A 158 12.86 -9.23 4.82
C THR A 158 12.96 -9.51 6.32
N PHE A 159 12.15 -10.46 6.82
CA PHE A 159 12.22 -10.87 8.21
C PHE A 159 13.58 -11.46 8.57
N ILE A 160 14.19 -12.26 7.69
CA ILE A 160 15.53 -12.80 7.93
C ILE A 160 16.60 -11.71 7.82
N GLU A 161 16.49 -10.86 6.80
CA GLU A 161 17.50 -9.85 6.48
C GLU A 161 17.48 -8.61 7.39
N ARG A 162 16.34 -8.32 8.01
CA ARG A 162 16.12 -7.14 8.89
C ARG A 162 16.44 -5.81 8.21
N ARG A 163 16.25 -5.73 6.90
CA ARG A 163 16.40 -4.52 6.10
C ARG A 163 15.50 -4.55 4.89
N GLY A 164 15.14 -3.38 4.37
CA GLY A 164 14.29 -3.25 3.20
C GLY A 164 13.90 -1.80 2.94
N ILE A 165 12.88 -1.63 2.11
CA ILE A 165 12.20 -0.34 1.85
C ILE A 165 10.73 -0.42 2.26
N CYS A 166 9.95 0.64 2.04
CA CYS A 166 8.54 0.75 2.44
C CYS A 166 7.69 -0.48 2.06
N ARG A 167 7.86 -1.00 0.84
CA ARG A 167 7.21 -2.23 0.35
C ARG A 167 7.42 -3.42 1.28
N ASP A 168 8.66 -3.63 1.72
CA ASP A 168 9.06 -4.80 2.50
C ASP A 168 8.58 -4.69 3.95
N TYR A 169 8.57 -3.48 4.50
CA TYR A 169 7.95 -3.17 5.79
C TYR A 169 6.45 -3.45 5.75
N ALA A 170 5.76 -2.98 4.69
CA ALA A 170 4.34 -3.22 4.51
C ALA A 170 4.02 -4.72 4.37
N HIS A 171 4.77 -5.48 3.56
CA HIS A 171 4.59 -6.93 3.44
C HIS A 171 4.82 -7.67 4.75
N THR A 172 5.85 -7.28 5.51
CA THR A 172 6.12 -7.88 6.83
C THR A 172 4.96 -7.61 7.79
N LEU A 173 4.48 -6.37 7.85
CA LEU A 173 3.36 -6.00 8.71
C LEU A 173 2.07 -6.75 8.32
N VAL A 174 1.74 -6.81 7.03
CA VAL A 174 0.60 -7.59 6.51
C VAL A 174 0.72 -9.06 6.89
N THR A 175 1.91 -9.65 6.72
CA THR A 175 2.18 -11.07 7.05
C THR A 175 1.96 -11.37 8.53
N LEU A 176 2.51 -10.54 9.42
CA LEU A 176 2.39 -10.74 10.87
C LEU A 176 0.96 -10.45 11.37
N ALA A 177 0.25 -9.49 10.77
CA ALA A 177 -1.16 -9.24 11.06
C ALA A 177 -2.03 -10.45 10.66
N ARG A 178 -1.84 -11.00 9.46
CA ARG A 178 -2.55 -12.21 9.00
C ARG A 178 -2.25 -13.43 9.87
N ALA A 179 -0.99 -13.61 10.26
CA ALA A 179 -0.60 -14.65 11.21
C ALA A 179 -1.25 -14.48 12.60
N SER A 180 -1.67 -13.25 12.94
CA SER A 180 -2.49 -12.93 14.13
C SER A 180 -3.99 -13.15 13.94
N THR A 181 -4.42 -13.68 12.79
CA THR A 181 -5.83 -13.76 12.36
C THR A 181 -6.52 -12.39 12.29
N ILE A 182 -5.77 -11.36 11.90
CA ILE A 182 -6.28 -10.01 11.63
C ILE A 182 -6.18 -9.78 10.12
N PRO A 183 -7.30 -9.54 9.41
CA PRO A 183 -7.23 -9.26 7.98
C PRO A 183 -6.35 -8.04 7.72
N ALA A 184 -5.45 -8.16 6.77
CA ALA A 184 -4.54 -7.09 6.43
C ALA A 184 -4.30 -7.03 4.93
N ARG A 185 -4.18 -5.82 4.39
CA ARG A 185 -3.95 -5.58 2.97
C ARG A 185 -2.86 -4.54 2.77
N TYR A 186 -2.18 -4.64 1.63
CA TYR A 186 -1.16 -3.71 1.21
C TYR A 186 -1.81 -2.47 0.59
N VAL A 187 -1.24 -1.31 0.85
CA VAL A 187 -1.71 -0.03 0.30
C VAL A 187 -0.56 0.67 -0.41
N ALA A 188 -0.75 0.96 -1.69
CA ALA A 188 0.09 1.91 -2.42
C ALA A 188 -0.46 3.32 -2.18
N CYS A 189 0.40 4.27 -1.83
CA CYS A 189 -0.04 5.61 -1.44
C CYS A 189 0.98 6.71 -1.73
N TYR A 190 0.48 7.94 -1.63
CA TYR A 190 1.25 9.17 -1.48
C TYR A 190 1.12 9.67 -0.06
N ALA A 191 2.22 10.13 0.54
CA ALA A 191 2.18 10.78 1.84
C ALA A 191 3.24 11.89 1.92
N PRO A 192 2.95 13.03 2.57
CA PRO A 192 4.00 13.95 2.97
C PRO A 192 4.88 13.28 4.04
N GLY A 193 6.18 13.56 4.03
CA GLY A 193 7.13 13.01 5.02
C GLY A 193 7.91 11.77 4.58
N VAL A 194 7.59 11.21 3.40
CA VAL A 194 8.37 10.13 2.78
C VAL A 194 9.74 10.67 2.35
N ASP A 195 10.80 10.04 2.87
CA ASP A 195 12.19 10.43 2.63
C ASP A 195 13.08 9.21 2.31
N PRO A 196 13.75 9.17 1.14
CA PRO A 196 13.65 10.15 0.04
C PRO A 196 12.26 10.17 -0.60
N PRO A 197 11.82 11.29 -1.21
CA PRO A 197 10.51 11.36 -1.84
C PRO A 197 10.32 10.32 -2.96
N ASP A 198 9.36 9.42 -2.78
CA ASP A 198 8.99 8.37 -3.74
C ASP A 198 7.52 7.95 -3.53
N PHE A 199 7.03 7.01 -4.35
CA PHE A 199 5.84 6.25 -4.02
C PHE A 199 6.04 5.55 -2.67
N HIS A 200 4.99 5.50 -1.86
CA HIS A 200 5.05 4.85 -0.56
C HIS A 200 4.12 3.65 -0.48
N ALA A 201 4.45 2.76 0.46
CA ALA A 201 3.68 1.57 0.71
C ALA A 201 3.52 1.36 2.21
N ILE A 202 2.28 1.07 2.62
CA ILE A 202 1.91 0.82 4.01
C ILE A 202 0.92 -0.35 4.08
N ALA A 203 0.48 -0.71 5.28
CA ALA A 203 -0.58 -1.70 5.44
C ALA A 203 -1.90 -1.04 5.86
N GLU A 204 -3.00 -1.75 5.60
CA GLU A 204 -4.25 -1.58 6.31
C GLU A 204 -4.59 -2.86 7.05
N VAL A 205 -5.15 -2.72 8.25
CA VAL A 205 -5.67 -3.83 9.05
C VAL A 205 -7.16 -3.64 9.32
N PHE A 206 -7.92 -4.72 9.31
CA PHE A 206 -9.35 -4.70 9.60
C PHE A 206 -9.60 -5.04 11.08
N LEU A 207 -10.18 -4.08 11.81
CA LEU A 207 -10.44 -4.20 13.25
C LEU A 207 -11.90 -3.89 13.54
N ASP A 208 -12.37 -4.24 14.73
CA ASP A 208 -13.73 -3.94 15.21
C ASP A 208 -13.99 -2.44 15.16
N ASP A 209 -15.12 -2.04 14.57
CA ASP A 209 -15.55 -0.66 14.54
C ASP A 209 -16.44 -0.38 15.76
N PRO A 210 -15.98 0.42 16.75
CA PRO A 210 -16.77 0.71 17.94
C PRO A 210 -18.06 1.49 17.65
N GLU A 211 -18.17 2.14 16.49
CA GLU A 211 -19.36 2.89 16.09
C GLU A 211 -20.39 2.05 15.33
N THR A 212 -19.97 0.91 14.78
CA THR A 212 -20.82 0.01 13.97
C THR A 212 -20.86 -1.39 14.59
N PRO A 213 -21.92 -1.76 15.34
CA PRO A 213 -22.02 -3.09 15.95
C PRO A 213 -21.90 -4.22 14.93
N GLY A 214 -20.92 -5.11 15.11
CA GLY A 214 -20.61 -6.20 14.18
C GLY A 214 -19.99 -5.74 12.86
N GLY A 215 -19.67 -4.45 12.75
CA GLY A 215 -18.91 -3.87 11.66
C GLY A 215 -17.42 -3.84 11.98
N GLY A 216 -16.62 -3.59 10.94
CA GLY A 216 -15.20 -3.35 11.11
C GLY A 216 -14.72 -2.19 10.28
N THR A 217 -13.53 -1.73 10.59
CA THR A 217 -12.91 -0.55 10.01
C THR A 217 -11.48 -0.86 9.59
N TRP A 218 -11.09 -0.35 8.41
CA TRP A 218 -9.73 -0.44 7.90
C TRP A 218 -8.88 0.66 8.50
N GLN A 219 -7.78 0.28 9.16
CA GLN A 219 -6.87 1.20 9.83
C GLN A 219 -5.52 1.21 9.11
N LEU A 220 -5.08 2.39 8.66
CA LEU A 220 -3.76 2.59 8.02
C LEU A 220 -2.65 2.46 9.07
N VAL A 221 -1.64 1.65 8.75
CA VAL A 221 -0.50 1.39 9.63
C VAL A 221 0.79 1.41 8.83
N ASP A 222 1.69 2.33 9.18
CA ASP A 222 3.02 2.45 8.59
C ASP A 222 4.11 2.03 9.58
N ALA A 223 4.80 0.93 9.28
CA ALA A 223 5.92 0.44 10.08
C ALA A 223 7.25 1.19 9.81
N THR A 224 7.35 1.95 8.71
CA THR A 224 8.50 2.84 8.48
C THR A 224 8.40 4.09 9.38
N GLY A 225 7.16 4.51 9.67
CA GLY A 225 6.83 5.70 10.41
C GLY A 225 7.11 7.00 9.66
N MET A 226 7.09 6.95 8.32
CA MET A 226 7.29 8.11 7.44
C MET A 226 5.96 8.78 7.06
N ALA A 227 4.86 8.02 7.00
CA ALA A 227 3.56 8.50 6.57
C ALA A 227 2.59 8.73 7.75
N ASP A 228 2.00 9.92 7.79
CA ASP A 228 0.86 10.23 8.66
C ASP A 228 -0.44 9.71 8.02
N PRO A 229 -1.20 8.80 8.67
CA PRO A 229 -2.49 8.34 8.18
C PRO A 229 -3.45 9.47 7.79
N ALA A 230 -3.45 10.58 8.52
CA ALA A 230 -4.33 11.73 8.29
C ALA A 230 -4.05 12.47 6.97
N LEU A 231 -2.83 12.33 6.45
CA LEU A 231 -2.33 13.01 5.25
C LEU A 231 -1.96 12.05 4.12
N THR A 232 -2.27 10.76 4.28
CA THR A 232 -1.94 9.72 3.30
C THR A 232 -3.06 9.59 2.27
N ALA A 233 -2.74 9.78 0.99
CA ALA A 233 -3.65 9.55 -0.12
C ALA A 233 -3.43 8.16 -0.73
N LYS A 234 -4.46 7.31 -0.74
CA LYS A 234 -4.40 5.97 -1.34
C LYS A 234 -4.43 6.05 -2.86
N ILE A 235 -3.58 5.24 -3.49
CA ILE A 235 -3.58 4.96 -4.93
C ILE A 235 -4.40 3.69 -5.19
N GLY A 236 -4.18 2.66 -4.38
CA GLY A 236 -4.89 1.40 -4.47
C GLY A 236 -4.53 0.47 -3.31
N ILE A 237 -5.28 -0.61 -3.19
CA ILE A 237 -5.09 -1.65 -2.18
C ILE A 237 -4.97 -3.02 -2.85
N GLY A 238 -4.38 -3.99 -2.16
CA GLY A 238 -4.35 -5.36 -2.63
C GLY A 238 -3.86 -6.32 -1.57
N ARG A 239 -3.87 -7.62 -1.84
CA ARG A 239 -3.37 -8.60 -0.86
C ARG A 239 -1.87 -8.40 -0.65
N ASP A 240 -1.14 -8.03 -1.69
CA ASP A 240 0.23 -7.54 -1.63
C ASP A 240 0.56 -6.68 -2.88
N ALA A 241 1.85 -6.41 -3.11
CA ALA A 241 2.29 -5.57 -4.22
C ALA A 241 2.02 -6.19 -5.62
N ALA A 242 1.69 -7.47 -5.72
CA ALA A 242 1.32 -8.10 -6.99
C ALA A 242 0.00 -7.53 -7.54
N ASP A 243 -0.89 -7.08 -6.66
CA ASP A 243 -2.21 -6.58 -7.03
C ASP A 243 -2.19 -5.06 -7.32
N VAL A 244 -1.15 -4.32 -6.89
CA VAL A 244 -1.08 -2.83 -6.93
C VAL A 244 0.30 -2.26 -7.29
N SER A 245 1.08 -2.96 -8.11
CA SER A 245 2.32 -2.37 -8.65
C SER A 245 1.99 -1.12 -9.48
N PHE A 246 2.74 -0.03 -9.30
CA PHE A 246 2.51 1.19 -10.08
C PHE A 246 2.78 1.01 -11.57
N LEU A 247 3.61 0.01 -11.92
CA LEU A 247 3.89 -0.42 -13.29
C LEU A 247 3.99 -1.94 -13.33
N THR A 248 3.16 -2.58 -14.13
CA THR A 248 3.24 -4.00 -14.48
C THR A 248 3.36 -4.12 -15.99
N SER A 249 4.47 -4.68 -16.46
CA SER A 249 4.73 -4.85 -17.90
C SER A 249 4.57 -6.31 -18.32
N PHE A 250 3.83 -6.55 -19.41
CA PHE A 250 3.69 -7.86 -20.05
C PHE A 250 4.74 -8.04 -21.15
N GLY A 251 5.99 -7.72 -20.80
CA GLY A 251 7.13 -7.71 -21.71
C GLY A 251 8.37 -7.15 -21.04
N ALA A 252 9.44 -7.05 -21.82
CA ALA A 252 10.62 -6.33 -21.35
C ALA A 252 10.31 -4.83 -21.30
N ASN A 253 10.75 -4.19 -20.23
CA ASN A 253 10.78 -2.74 -20.11
C ASN A 253 12.10 -2.34 -19.45
N ASP A 254 12.52 -1.11 -19.72
CA ASP A 254 13.68 -0.49 -19.09
C ASP A 254 13.25 0.79 -18.38
N PHE A 255 13.13 0.73 -17.06
CA PHE A 255 12.69 1.85 -16.24
C PHE A 255 13.80 2.91 -16.15
N LYS A 256 13.47 4.16 -16.47
CA LYS A 256 14.48 5.21 -16.66
C LYS A 256 14.59 6.14 -15.46
N SER A 257 13.47 6.70 -15.02
CA SER A 257 13.46 7.73 -13.98
C SER A 257 12.13 7.76 -13.24
N SER A 258 12.17 8.24 -12.00
CA SER A 258 11.01 8.54 -11.17
C SER A 258 11.29 9.78 -10.35
N SER A 259 10.27 10.58 -10.10
CA SER A 259 10.26 11.70 -9.16
C SER A 259 8.86 11.84 -8.58
N VAL A 260 8.74 11.75 -7.27
CA VAL A 260 7.50 12.00 -6.54
C VAL A 260 7.72 13.17 -5.58
N ARG A 261 6.75 14.07 -5.51
CA ARG A 261 6.70 15.14 -4.50
C ARG A 261 5.30 15.23 -3.93
N VAL A 262 5.22 15.20 -2.61
CA VAL A 262 3.97 15.36 -1.87
C VAL A 262 4.15 16.48 -0.85
N ARG A 263 3.24 17.44 -0.83
CA ARG A 263 3.25 18.57 0.10
C ARG A 263 1.89 18.77 0.72
N THR A 264 1.85 19.25 1.95
CA THR A 264 0.61 19.78 2.53
C THR A 264 0.25 21.10 1.84
N LEU A 265 -1.04 21.33 1.60
CA LEU A 265 -1.54 22.59 1.07
C LEU A 265 -2.17 23.37 2.22
N ASP A 266 -1.66 24.58 2.46
CA ASP A 266 -2.31 25.53 3.33
C ASP A 266 -3.61 26.02 2.65
N LYS A 267 -4.65 26.27 3.45
CA LYS A 267 -5.91 26.84 2.95
C LYS A 267 -5.76 28.32 2.59
#